data_AF-A0A6I1ZJ00-F1
#
_entry.id   AF-A0A6I1ZJ00-F1
#
_cell.length_a   1.000
_cell.length_b   1.000
_cell.length_c   1.000
_cell.angle_alpha   90.00
_cell.angle_beta   90.00
_cell.angle_gamma   90.00
#
_symmetry.space_group_name_H-M   'P 1'
#
loop_
_entity.id
_entity.type
_entity.pdbx_description
1 polymer ?
#
loop_
_entity_poly.entity_id
_entity_poly.type
_entity_poly.pdbx_seq_one_letter_code
_entity_poly.pdbx_strand_id
1 'polypeptide(L)'
;MEDSEIKSFLDSFIKARIEGVLRPLIELEAEVKPDDKYKGAAFFALSFDFMALFFCYVEFLGYLLNDGEKGKNLSKNAVDFLRRYFGQVNPKYREVGGLLYNIHRHGTVHQLRSKSIQLTDGTKVGWKIESGSGGLSSEFHLTGYKMNGAAILTVSENSLWNDLASAVDIYYEDLCNDPGLRQNFEDAVRNLRTPDTEAEIRERGRNYIRDSDFDFIKNLPKFVADGE
;
A
#
# COMPACT_ATOMS: atom_id res chain seq x y z
N MET A 1 -2.77 -23.54 -7.99
CA MET A 1 -2.20 -23.51 -6.63
C MET A 1 -3.23 -24.13 -5.70
N GLU A 2 -2.84 -24.89 -4.68
CA GLU A 2 -3.77 -25.42 -3.66
C GLU A 2 -4.20 -24.31 -2.68
N ASP A 3 -5.35 -24.45 -2.01
CA ASP A 3 -5.88 -23.45 -1.07
C ASP A 3 -4.89 -23.14 0.06
N SER A 4 -4.19 -24.16 0.55
CA SER A 4 -3.16 -24.02 1.57
C SER A 4 -1.96 -23.21 1.10
N GLU A 5 -1.59 -23.29 -0.19
CA GLU A 5 -0.51 -22.50 -0.79
C GLU A 5 -0.92 -21.03 -0.95
N ILE A 6 -2.18 -20.78 -1.37
CA ILE A 6 -2.74 -19.41 -1.48
C ILE A 6 -2.78 -18.77 -0.09
N LYS A 7 -3.30 -19.49 0.90
CA LYS A 7 -3.33 -19.03 2.29
C LYS A 7 -1.95 -18.73 2.82
N SER A 8 -1.02 -19.67 2.64
CA SER A 8 0.37 -19.50 3.05
C SER A 8 1.00 -18.29 2.37
N PHE A 9 0.76 -18.08 1.07
CA PHE A 9 1.24 -16.90 0.35
C PHE A 9 0.71 -15.60 0.96
N LEU A 10 -0.61 -15.49 1.17
CA LEU A 10 -1.21 -14.28 1.73
C LEU A 10 -0.78 -14.04 3.19
N ASP A 11 -0.77 -15.08 4.02
CA ASP A 11 -0.40 -14.96 5.43
C ASP A 11 1.11 -14.68 5.60
N SER A 12 1.98 -15.38 4.88
CA SER A 12 3.44 -15.21 5.02
C SER A 12 3.99 -13.99 4.29
N PHE A 13 3.45 -13.65 3.12
CA PHE A 13 3.96 -12.55 2.32
C PHE A 13 3.34 -11.22 2.72
N ILE A 14 2.05 -11.20 3.03
CA ILE A 14 1.32 -9.96 3.30
C ILE A 14 1.21 -9.78 4.81
N LYS A 15 0.54 -10.67 5.55
CA LYS A 15 0.33 -10.42 6.99
C LYS A 15 1.63 -10.46 7.79
N ALA A 16 2.50 -11.44 7.58
CA ALA A 16 3.73 -11.55 8.38
C ALA A 16 4.75 -10.43 8.07
N ARG A 17 4.85 -9.99 6.81
CA ARG A 17 5.70 -8.83 6.49
C ARG A 17 5.11 -7.53 6.99
N ILE A 18 3.80 -7.37 6.92
CA ILE A 18 3.16 -6.15 7.40
C ILE A 18 3.19 -6.11 8.93
N GLU A 19 2.96 -7.22 9.62
CA GLU A 19 3.12 -7.33 11.08
C GLU A 19 4.58 -7.12 11.48
N GLY A 20 5.54 -7.68 10.74
CA GLY A 20 6.97 -7.53 11.04
C GLY A 20 7.57 -6.17 10.68
N VAL A 21 6.91 -5.37 9.85
CA VAL A 21 7.44 -4.08 9.36
C VAL A 21 6.59 -2.90 9.81
N LEU A 22 5.25 -2.95 9.64
CA LEU A 22 4.37 -1.82 9.94
C LEU A 22 4.02 -1.71 11.43
N ARG A 23 3.74 -2.82 12.12
CA ARG A 23 3.40 -2.76 13.56
C ARG A 23 4.54 -2.18 14.40
N PRO A 24 5.83 -2.57 14.19
CA PRO A 24 6.94 -1.93 14.88
C PRO A 24 7.06 -0.42 14.64
N LEU A 25 6.64 0.09 13.48
CA LEU A 25 6.62 1.54 13.23
C LEU A 25 5.59 2.25 14.12
N ILE A 26 4.40 1.68 14.24
CA ILE A 26 3.33 2.21 15.11
C ILE A 26 3.76 2.14 16.59
N GLU A 27 4.39 1.04 17.00
CA GLU A 27 4.88 0.85 18.37
C GLU A 27 6.01 1.82 18.69
N LEU A 28 6.99 1.98 17.79
CA LEU A 28 8.09 2.93 17.94
C LEU A 28 7.58 4.36 18.05
N GLU A 29 6.54 4.72 17.31
CA GLU A 29 5.91 6.03 17.38
C GLU A 29 5.24 6.30 18.73
N ALA A 30 4.59 5.28 19.31
CA ALA A 30 4.00 5.38 20.65
C ALA A 30 5.06 5.58 21.75
N GLU A 31 6.30 5.16 21.52
CA GLU A 31 7.43 5.33 22.45
C GLU A 31 8.10 6.71 22.37
N VAL A 32 7.80 7.54 21.37
CA VAL A 32 8.41 8.88 21.22
C VAL A 32 7.89 9.86 22.29
N LYS A 33 8.74 10.15 23.28
CA LYS A 33 8.40 10.99 24.44
C LYS A 33 8.07 12.44 24.05
N PRO A 34 7.09 13.09 24.71
CA PRO A 34 6.61 14.46 24.40
C PRO A 34 7.70 15.54 24.34
N ASP A 35 8.78 15.38 25.10
CA ASP A 35 9.79 16.43 25.29
C ASP A 35 10.93 16.38 24.26
N ASP A 36 10.82 15.49 23.27
CA ASP A 36 11.88 15.32 22.27
C ASP A 36 11.82 16.43 21.20
N LYS A 37 12.92 17.15 21.03
CA LYS A 37 13.07 18.28 20.10
C LYS A 37 12.76 17.88 18.64
N TYR A 38 12.84 16.58 18.34
CA TYR A 38 12.60 16.02 17.02
C TYR A 38 11.25 15.31 16.90
N LYS A 39 10.40 15.33 17.94
CA LYS A 39 9.13 14.57 17.97
C LYS A 39 8.26 14.83 16.74
N GLY A 40 8.12 16.09 16.32
CA GLY A 40 7.30 16.43 15.15
C GLY A 40 7.87 15.89 13.83
N ALA A 41 9.21 15.86 13.68
CA ALA A 41 9.87 15.35 12.48
C ALA A 41 9.91 13.82 12.45
N ALA A 42 10.17 13.18 13.60
CA ALA A 42 10.18 11.73 13.73
C ALA A 42 8.77 11.13 13.56
N PHE A 43 7.75 11.72 14.19
CA PHE A 43 6.34 11.37 13.99
C PHE A 43 5.96 11.49 12.51
N PHE A 44 6.28 12.63 11.88
CA PHE A 44 5.98 12.84 10.47
C PHE A 44 6.66 11.82 9.56
N ALA A 45 7.90 11.41 9.85
CA ALA A 45 8.61 10.39 9.08
C ALA A 45 8.01 8.98 9.26
N LEU A 46 7.69 8.58 10.49
CA LEU A 46 7.15 7.24 10.78
C LEU A 46 5.75 7.05 10.19
N SER A 47 4.83 8.00 10.40
CA SER A 47 3.50 7.93 9.78
C SER A 47 3.56 7.98 8.27
N PHE A 48 4.51 8.74 7.72
CA PHE A 48 4.76 8.80 6.29
C PHE A 48 5.18 7.44 5.71
N ASP A 49 6.17 6.81 6.33
CA ASP A 49 6.70 5.51 5.90
C ASP A 49 5.63 4.43 6.01
N PHE A 50 4.86 4.44 7.11
CA PHE A 50 3.70 3.58 7.29
C PHE A 50 2.71 3.74 6.13
N MET A 51 2.27 4.96 5.83
CA MET A 51 1.28 5.20 4.78
C MET A 51 1.80 4.83 3.39
N ALA A 52 3.07 5.12 3.10
CA ALA A 52 3.69 4.75 1.83
C ALA A 52 3.69 3.22 1.65
N LEU A 53 4.17 2.49 2.65
CA LEU A 53 4.24 1.02 2.63
C LEU A 53 2.83 0.39 2.60
N PHE A 54 1.91 0.89 3.42
CA PHE A 54 0.51 0.45 3.45
C PHE A 54 -0.12 0.48 2.05
N PHE A 55 -0.02 1.61 1.36
CA PHE A 55 -0.62 1.72 0.02
C PHE A 55 0.15 0.95 -1.05
N CYS A 56 1.43 0.64 -0.87
CA CYS A 56 2.13 -0.31 -1.73
C CYS A 56 1.55 -1.73 -1.61
N TYR A 57 1.17 -2.17 -0.40
CA TYR A 57 0.49 -3.46 -0.23
C TYR A 57 -0.92 -3.45 -0.82
N VAL A 58 -1.67 -2.35 -0.67
CA VAL A 58 -2.98 -2.19 -1.32
C VAL A 58 -2.86 -2.25 -2.85
N GLU A 59 -1.84 -1.61 -3.43
CA GLU A 59 -1.55 -1.66 -4.87
C GLU A 59 -1.18 -3.08 -5.32
N PHE A 60 -0.36 -3.77 -4.54
CA PHE A 60 0.00 -5.17 -4.78
C PHE A 60 -1.23 -6.10 -4.74
N LEU A 61 -2.08 -5.96 -3.73
CA LEU A 61 -3.33 -6.70 -3.61
C LEU A 61 -4.30 -6.40 -4.75
N GLY A 62 -4.39 -5.13 -5.16
CA GLY A 62 -5.15 -4.73 -6.34
C GLY A 62 -4.63 -5.37 -7.63
N TYR A 63 -3.31 -5.48 -7.79
CA TYR A 63 -2.69 -6.19 -8.90
C TYR A 63 -3.07 -7.67 -8.91
N LEU A 64 -3.05 -8.34 -7.75
CA LEU A 64 -3.47 -9.75 -7.62
C LEU A 64 -4.96 -9.96 -7.92
N LEU A 65 -5.82 -8.98 -7.60
CA LEU A 65 -7.26 -9.02 -7.85
C LEU A 65 -7.62 -9.00 -9.34
N ASN A 66 -6.95 -8.17 -10.15
CA ASN A 66 -7.51 -7.73 -11.43
C ASN A 66 -7.01 -8.44 -12.69
N ASP A 67 -6.00 -9.32 -12.62
CA ASP A 67 -5.37 -10.13 -13.71
C ASP A 67 -3.83 -10.08 -13.67
N GLY A 68 -3.27 -9.14 -12.91
CA GLY A 68 -1.84 -8.95 -12.80
C GLY A 68 -1.17 -8.49 -14.09
N GLU A 69 -1.83 -7.68 -14.91
CA GLU A 69 -1.14 -7.00 -16.02
C GLU A 69 -0.09 -6.02 -15.49
N LYS A 70 1.20 -6.29 -15.78
CA LYS A 70 2.31 -5.46 -15.30
C LYS A 70 2.22 -4.02 -15.83
N GLY A 71 2.37 -3.06 -14.91
CA GLY A 71 2.52 -1.64 -15.24
C GLY A 71 1.25 -0.95 -15.77
N LYS A 72 0.10 -1.63 -15.79
CA LYS A 72 -1.16 -1.06 -16.25
C LYS A 72 -2.14 -0.91 -15.09
N ASN A 73 -2.89 0.20 -15.11
CA ASN A 73 -4.02 0.45 -14.23
C ASN A 73 -3.76 0.27 -12.72
N LEU A 74 -2.51 0.36 -12.25
CA LEU A 74 -2.13 0.08 -10.85
C LEU A 74 -2.98 0.84 -9.84
N SER A 75 -3.18 2.14 -10.07
CA SER A 75 -4.02 2.97 -9.20
C SER A 75 -5.50 2.60 -9.24
N LYS A 76 -6.03 2.23 -10.40
CA LYS A 76 -7.41 1.73 -10.51
C LYS A 76 -7.54 0.42 -9.73
N ASN A 77 -6.63 -0.51 -9.95
CA ASN A 77 -6.62 -1.82 -9.32
C ASN A 77 -6.55 -1.73 -7.78
N ALA A 78 -5.71 -0.82 -7.26
CA ALA A 78 -5.62 -0.52 -5.84
C ALA A 78 -6.95 0.01 -5.27
N VAL A 79 -7.58 0.95 -5.98
CA VAL A 79 -8.87 1.52 -5.57
C VAL A 79 -10.00 0.50 -5.66
N ASP A 80 -9.99 -0.39 -6.64
CA ASP A 80 -10.94 -1.49 -6.75
C ASP A 80 -10.81 -2.44 -5.55
N PHE A 81 -9.59 -2.75 -5.12
CA PHE A 81 -9.36 -3.55 -3.92
C PHE A 81 -9.87 -2.85 -2.65
N LEU A 82 -9.58 -1.55 -2.47
CA LEU A 82 -10.11 -0.76 -1.35
C LEU A 82 -11.64 -0.77 -1.34
N ARG A 83 -12.28 -0.51 -2.47
CA ARG A 83 -13.75 -0.44 -2.52
C ARG A 83 -14.38 -1.81 -2.32
N ARG A 84 -13.79 -2.88 -2.86
CA ARG A 84 -14.34 -4.24 -2.78
C ARG A 84 -14.12 -4.89 -1.42
N TYR A 85 -12.88 -4.91 -0.92
CA TYR A 85 -12.54 -5.70 0.28
C TYR A 85 -12.49 -4.84 1.54
N PHE A 86 -11.79 -3.70 1.53
CA PHE A 86 -11.85 -2.78 2.67
C PHE A 86 -13.26 -2.23 2.86
N GLY A 87 -14.01 -2.02 1.77
CA GLY A 87 -15.42 -1.63 1.82
C GLY A 87 -16.35 -2.66 2.47
N GLN A 88 -15.94 -3.93 2.58
CA GLN A 88 -16.67 -4.94 3.35
C GLN A 88 -16.34 -4.87 4.84
N VAL A 89 -15.12 -4.48 5.20
CA VAL A 89 -14.71 -4.28 6.60
C VAL A 89 -15.28 -2.98 7.16
N ASN A 90 -15.14 -1.89 6.41
CA ASN A 90 -15.68 -0.57 6.75
C ASN A 90 -16.28 0.07 5.48
N PRO A 91 -17.62 0.21 5.41
CA PRO A 91 -18.31 0.71 4.21
C PRO A 91 -17.80 2.05 3.67
N LYS A 92 -17.20 2.90 4.53
CA LYS A 92 -16.67 4.21 4.13
C LYS A 92 -15.57 4.12 3.07
N TYR A 93 -14.80 3.03 3.00
CA TYR A 93 -13.81 2.86 1.93
C TYR A 93 -14.43 2.82 0.53
N ARG A 94 -15.71 2.44 0.40
CA ARG A 94 -16.43 2.51 -0.89
C ARG A 94 -16.54 3.95 -1.39
N GLU A 95 -16.76 4.87 -0.45
CA GLU A 95 -16.95 6.30 -0.70
C GLU A 95 -15.61 7.02 -0.83
N VAL A 96 -14.73 6.88 0.16
CA VAL A 96 -13.51 7.69 0.26
C VAL A 96 -12.22 6.97 -0.15
N GLY A 97 -12.25 5.67 -0.45
CA GLY A 97 -11.03 4.87 -0.71
C GLY A 97 -10.20 5.40 -1.89
N GLY A 98 -10.85 5.86 -2.96
CA GLY A 98 -10.15 6.48 -4.09
C GLY A 98 -9.46 7.80 -3.73
N LEU A 99 -10.11 8.59 -2.88
CA LEU A 99 -9.56 9.86 -2.39
C LEU A 99 -8.36 9.59 -1.46
N LEU A 100 -8.53 8.68 -0.51
CA LEU A 100 -7.49 8.24 0.42
C LEU A 100 -6.22 7.77 -0.32
N TYR A 101 -6.39 6.88 -1.31
CA TYR A 101 -5.27 6.40 -2.14
C TYR A 101 -4.59 7.55 -2.89
N ASN A 102 -5.34 8.45 -3.55
CA ASN A 102 -4.73 9.54 -4.30
C ASN A 102 -3.91 10.51 -3.43
N ILE A 103 -4.38 10.81 -2.22
CA ILE A 103 -3.67 11.71 -1.32
C ILE A 103 -2.43 11.07 -0.74
N HIS A 104 -2.58 9.86 -0.23
CA HIS A 104 -1.51 9.22 0.51
C HIS A 104 -0.56 8.52 -0.45
N ARG A 105 -0.97 7.57 -1.30
CA ARG A 105 -0.03 6.86 -2.18
C ARG A 105 0.72 7.77 -3.15
N HIS A 106 0.02 8.65 -3.87
CA HIS A 106 0.71 9.53 -4.83
C HIS A 106 1.40 10.70 -4.14
N GLY A 107 0.86 11.21 -3.03
CA GLY A 107 1.52 12.26 -2.27
C GLY A 107 2.79 11.72 -1.62
N THR A 108 2.67 10.65 -0.84
CA THR A 108 3.77 10.15 -0.03
C THR A 108 4.92 9.67 -0.90
N VAL A 109 4.66 8.76 -1.85
CA VAL A 109 5.73 8.14 -2.63
C VAL A 109 6.41 9.10 -3.61
N HIS A 110 5.72 10.13 -4.12
CA HIS A 110 6.30 11.04 -5.12
C HIS A 110 6.70 12.41 -4.58
N GLN A 111 6.12 12.86 -3.46
CA GLN A 111 6.31 14.23 -2.96
C GLN A 111 6.77 14.28 -1.49
N LEU A 112 6.97 13.11 -0.87
CA LEU A 112 7.32 12.99 0.55
C LEU A 112 6.30 13.67 1.49
N ARG A 113 5.05 13.84 1.04
CA ARG A 113 3.95 14.45 1.82
C ARG A 113 2.58 14.11 1.24
N SER A 114 1.56 14.02 2.08
CA SER A 114 0.16 13.91 1.65
C SER A 114 -0.24 15.10 0.75
N LYS A 115 -0.97 14.85 -0.33
CA LYS A 115 -1.50 15.94 -1.17
C LYS A 115 -2.59 16.72 -0.43
N SER A 116 -2.59 18.04 -0.58
CA SER A 116 -3.78 18.85 -0.27
C SER A 116 -4.64 18.96 -1.52
N ILE A 117 -5.96 18.90 -1.37
CA ILE A 117 -6.88 19.13 -2.49
C ILE A 117 -7.80 20.30 -2.19
N GLN A 118 -8.28 20.95 -3.25
CA GLN A 118 -9.34 21.94 -3.19
C GLN A 118 -10.46 21.50 -4.11
N LEU A 119 -11.69 21.50 -3.59
CA LEU A 119 -12.89 21.18 -4.35
C LEU A 119 -13.29 22.36 -5.23
N THR A 120 -14.19 22.11 -6.18
CA THR A 120 -14.68 23.13 -7.13
C THR A 120 -15.41 24.28 -6.44
N ASP A 121 -16.02 24.04 -5.28
CA ASP A 121 -16.67 25.06 -4.45
C ASP A 121 -15.68 25.88 -3.58
N GLY A 122 -14.38 25.64 -3.73
CA GLY A 122 -13.32 26.29 -2.98
C GLY A 122 -12.98 25.63 -1.64
N THR A 123 -13.72 24.61 -1.21
CA THR A 123 -13.46 23.87 0.03
C THR A 123 -12.10 23.20 -0.02
N LYS A 124 -11.23 23.48 0.95
CA LYS A 124 -9.96 22.78 1.12
C LYS A 124 -10.19 21.47 1.85
N VAL A 125 -9.58 20.38 1.39
CA VAL A 125 -9.59 19.09 2.10
C VAL A 125 -8.19 18.78 2.61
N GLY A 126 -8.11 18.56 3.92
CA GLY A 126 -6.92 18.16 4.65
C GLY A 126 -7.13 16.82 5.34
N TRP A 127 -6.09 16.39 6.06
CA TRP A 127 -6.00 15.06 6.66
C TRP A 127 -5.43 15.19 8.05
N LYS A 128 -5.92 14.34 8.96
CA LYS A 128 -5.29 14.13 10.25
C LYS A 128 -4.98 12.65 10.37
N ILE A 129 -3.70 12.32 10.34
CA ILE A 129 -3.23 10.96 10.61
C ILE A 129 -2.99 10.89 12.12
N GLU A 130 -3.48 9.82 12.74
CA GLU A 130 -3.23 9.54 14.14
C GLU A 130 -2.72 8.11 14.33
N SER A 131 -1.77 7.99 15.24
CA SER A 131 -1.02 6.81 15.59
C SER A 131 -1.04 6.58 17.11
N GLY A 132 -0.77 5.35 17.54
CA GLY A 132 -0.55 5.00 18.95
C GLY A 132 -1.79 4.81 19.83
N SER A 133 -1.54 4.55 21.12
CA SER A 133 -2.52 4.16 22.15
C SER A 133 -3.37 5.33 22.70
N GLY A 134 -3.00 6.57 22.37
CA GLY A 134 -3.80 7.77 22.63
C GLY A 134 -4.60 8.25 21.41
N GLY A 135 -4.53 7.53 20.29
CA GLY A 135 -5.18 7.90 19.04
C GLY A 135 -6.70 7.87 19.13
N LEU A 136 -7.35 8.65 18.25
CA LEU A 136 -8.78 8.60 17.97
C LEU A 136 -9.26 7.14 17.96
N SER A 137 -10.33 6.89 18.71
CA SER A 137 -10.94 5.56 18.71
C SER A 137 -11.32 5.17 17.27
N SER A 138 -11.46 3.87 17.02
CA SER A 138 -11.89 3.35 15.71
C SER A 138 -13.18 4.02 15.19
N GLU A 139 -13.99 4.62 16.06
CA GLU A 139 -15.20 5.36 15.70
C GLU A 139 -14.93 6.58 14.81
N PHE A 140 -13.75 7.20 14.96
CA PHE A 140 -13.34 8.35 14.17
C PHE A 140 -12.49 7.96 12.96
N HIS A 141 -12.27 6.68 12.69
CA HIS A 141 -11.59 6.28 11.46
C HIS A 141 -12.45 6.63 10.23
N LEU A 142 -11.83 7.31 9.26
CA LEU A 142 -12.47 7.82 8.04
C LEU A 142 -13.68 8.69 8.34
N THR A 143 -13.66 9.49 9.40
CA THR A 143 -14.67 10.53 9.65
C THR A 143 -14.20 11.88 9.15
N GLY A 144 -15.17 12.71 8.77
CA GLY A 144 -14.92 14.07 8.33
C GLY A 144 -15.38 15.08 9.38
N TYR A 145 -14.58 16.10 9.65
CA TYR A 145 -15.03 17.28 10.40
C TYR A 145 -14.55 18.56 9.73
N LYS A 146 -15.17 19.70 10.04
CA LYS A 146 -14.74 21.01 9.54
C LYS A 146 -13.84 21.71 10.55
N MET A 147 -12.72 22.27 10.09
CA MET A 147 -11.79 23.04 10.91
C MET A 147 -11.20 24.18 10.08
N ASN A 148 -11.31 25.42 10.57
CA ASN A 148 -10.76 26.62 9.91
C ASN A 148 -11.14 26.75 8.42
N GLY A 149 -12.38 26.41 8.06
CA GLY A 149 -12.87 26.46 6.68
C GLY A 149 -12.40 25.31 5.77
N ALA A 150 -11.67 24.32 6.30
CA ALA A 150 -11.29 23.10 5.61
C ALA A 150 -12.12 21.90 6.09
N ALA A 151 -12.37 20.95 5.21
CA ALA A 151 -12.81 19.60 5.56
C ALA A 151 -11.59 18.75 5.92
N ILE A 152 -11.60 18.10 7.08
CA ILE A 152 -10.50 17.26 7.56
C ILE A 152 -11.00 15.81 7.61
N LEU A 153 -10.35 14.92 6.86
CA LEU A 153 -10.55 13.48 6.97
C LEU A 153 -9.57 12.90 8.00
N THR A 154 -10.07 12.18 8.97
CA THR A 154 -9.27 11.46 9.97
C THR A 154 -8.91 10.07 9.48
N VAL A 155 -7.65 9.70 9.69
CA VAL A 155 -7.10 8.40 9.33
C VAL A 155 -6.37 7.86 10.56
N SER A 156 -6.71 6.65 10.95
CA SER A 156 -6.10 5.96 12.10
C SER A 156 -5.26 4.83 11.54
N GLU A 157 -3.98 4.81 11.88
CA GLU A 157 -3.05 3.79 11.37
C GLU A 157 -3.37 2.41 11.92
N ASN A 158 -3.77 2.34 13.19
CA ASN A 158 -4.26 1.12 13.81
C ASN A 158 -5.50 0.57 13.09
N SER A 159 -6.44 1.45 12.72
CA SER A 159 -7.62 1.02 11.95
C SER A 159 -7.25 0.59 10.54
N LEU A 160 -6.36 1.32 9.84
CA LEU A 160 -5.86 0.91 8.52
C LEU A 160 -5.26 -0.50 8.57
N TRP A 161 -4.44 -0.77 9.58
CA TRP A 161 -3.84 -2.08 9.79
C TRP A 161 -4.89 -3.18 9.99
N ASN A 162 -5.78 -3.00 10.96
CA ASN A 162 -6.81 -3.99 11.26
C ASN A 162 -7.73 -4.22 10.05
N ASP A 163 -8.08 -3.15 9.34
CA ASP A 163 -8.92 -3.21 8.16
C ASP A 163 -8.23 -3.96 7.01
N LEU A 164 -6.92 -3.80 6.85
CA LEU A 164 -6.15 -4.55 5.85
C LEU A 164 -6.08 -6.04 6.16
N ALA A 165 -5.81 -6.40 7.42
CA ALA A 165 -5.77 -7.80 7.83
C ALA A 165 -7.11 -8.49 7.55
N SER A 166 -8.22 -7.85 7.94
CA SER A 166 -9.57 -8.35 7.66
C SER A 166 -9.91 -8.37 6.17
N ALA A 167 -9.49 -7.35 5.39
CA ALA A 167 -9.71 -7.33 3.96
C ALA A 167 -8.98 -8.47 3.23
N VAL A 168 -7.78 -8.85 3.70
CA VAL A 168 -7.03 -10.00 3.17
C VAL A 168 -7.73 -11.31 3.49
N ASP A 169 -8.32 -11.46 4.69
CA ASP A 169 -9.10 -12.65 5.05
C ASP A 169 -10.33 -12.80 4.13
N ILE A 170 -11.08 -11.72 3.92
CA ILE A 170 -12.24 -11.72 3.02
C ILE A 170 -11.80 -12.02 1.57
N TYR A 171 -10.68 -11.45 1.12
CA TYR A 171 -10.15 -11.74 -0.21
C TYR A 171 -9.75 -13.21 -0.37
N TYR A 172 -9.14 -13.80 0.64
CA TYR A 172 -8.82 -15.22 0.66
C TYR A 172 -10.09 -16.09 0.57
N GLU A 173 -11.12 -15.76 1.33
CA GLU A 173 -12.41 -16.46 1.26
C GLU A 173 -13.03 -16.39 -0.14
N ASP A 174 -13.01 -15.20 -0.77
CA ASP A 174 -13.47 -15.02 -2.15
C ASP A 174 -12.63 -15.88 -3.13
N LEU A 175 -11.30 -15.97 -2.97
CA LEU A 175 -10.43 -16.79 -3.83
C LEU A 175 -10.75 -18.29 -3.75
N CYS A 176 -11.13 -18.78 -2.58
CA CYS A 176 -11.55 -20.18 -2.40
C CYS A 176 -12.90 -20.46 -3.08
N ASN A 177 -13.76 -19.45 -3.21
CA ASN A 177 -15.15 -19.62 -3.66
C ASN A 177 -15.43 -19.14 -5.10
N ASP A 178 -14.53 -18.34 -5.69
CA ASP A 178 -14.67 -17.78 -7.04
C ASP A 178 -13.51 -18.28 -7.94
N PRO A 179 -13.76 -19.25 -8.84
CA PRO A 179 -12.74 -19.78 -9.76
C PRO A 179 -12.16 -18.72 -10.71
N GLY A 180 -12.95 -17.72 -11.12
CA GLY A 180 -12.46 -16.66 -12.00
C GLY A 180 -11.49 -15.75 -11.28
N LEU A 181 -11.82 -15.39 -10.03
CA LEU A 181 -10.93 -14.62 -9.17
C LEU A 181 -9.64 -15.39 -8.85
N ARG A 182 -9.76 -16.69 -8.59
CA ARG A 182 -8.60 -17.58 -8.37
C ARG A 182 -7.67 -17.58 -9.58
N GLN A 183 -8.23 -17.70 -10.78
CA GLN A 183 -7.45 -17.68 -12.01
C GLN A 183 -6.68 -16.35 -12.16
N ASN A 184 -7.33 -15.21 -11.91
CA ASN A 184 -6.67 -13.90 -11.92
C ASN A 184 -5.49 -13.85 -10.94
N PHE A 185 -5.67 -14.34 -9.72
CA PHE A 185 -4.61 -14.40 -8.71
C PHE A 185 -3.43 -15.27 -9.17
N GLU A 186 -3.71 -16.47 -9.69
CA GLU A 186 -2.67 -17.39 -10.13
C GLU A 186 -1.87 -16.84 -11.32
N ASP A 187 -2.54 -16.19 -12.27
CA ASP A 187 -1.88 -15.53 -13.40
C ASP A 187 -1.05 -14.32 -12.93
N ALA A 188 -1.57 -13.53 -11.99
CA ALA A 188 -0.82 -12.42 -11.39
C ALA A 188 0.44 -12.89 -10.66
N VAL A 189 0.35 -13.98 -9.88
CA VAL A 189 1.51 -14.61 -9.21
C VAL A 189 2.52 -15.14 -10.22
N ARG A 190 2.05 -15.77 -11.31
CA ARG A 190 2.94 -16.24 -12.39
C ARG A 190 3.66 -15.07 -13.07
N ASN A 191 2.95 -13.97 -13.32
CA ASN A 191 3.53 -12.77 -13.90
C ASN A 191 4.61 -12.16 -13.02
N LEU A 192 4.42 -12.14 -11.69
CA LEU A 192 5.45 -11.64 -10.74
C LEU A 192 6.75 -12.45 -10.78
N ARG A 193 6.65 -13.75 -11.06
CA ARG A 193 7.81 -14.65 -11.16
C ARG A 193 8.49 -14.60 -12.53
N THR A 194 7.82 -14.04 -13.52
CA THR A 194 8.35 -13.93 -14.87
C THR A 194 9.24 -12.69 -14.95
N PRO A 195 10.55 -12.80 -15.28
CA PRO A 195 11.42 -11.63 -15.43
C PRO A 195 10.93 -10.70 -16.53
N ASP A 196 11.15 -9.40 -16.35
CA ASP A 196 10.95 -8.44 -17.43
C ASP A 196 12.10 -8.57 -18.44
N THR A 197 11.78 -8.45 -19.72
CA THR A 197 12.77 -8.41 -20.81
C THR A 197 13.51 -7.08 -20.85
N GLU A 198 14.71 -7.07 -21.44
CA GLU A 198 15.47 -5.83 -21.67
C GLU A 198 14.64 -4.80 -22.45
N ALA A 199 13.86 -5.23 -23.43
CA ALA A 199 12.97 -4.35 -24.21
C ALA A 199 11.87 -3.71 -23.34
N GLU A 200 11.20 -4.47 -22.48
CA GLU A 200 10.16 -3.95 -21.57
C GLU A 200 10.72 -3.01 -20.51
N ILE A 201 11.94 -3.29 -20.02
CA ILE A 201 12.65 -2.41 -19.10
C ILE A 201 12.99 -1.08 -19.80
N ARG A 202 13.48 -1.13 -21.04
CA ARG A 202 13.78 0.07 -21.85
C ARG A 202 12.53 0.89 -22.13
N GLU A 203 11.43 0.25 -22.47
CA GLU A 203 10.16 0.93 -22.75
C GLU A 203 9.61 1.68 -21.53
N ARG A 204 9.64 1.06 -20.35
CA ARG A 204 9.17 1.69 -19.11
C ARG A 204 10.17 2.70 -18.53
N GLY A 205 11.46 2.41 -18.67
CA GLY A 205 12.57 3.20 -18.13
C GLY A 205 13.12 4.27 -19.06
N ARG A 206 12.43 4.59 -20.17
CA ARG A 206 12.90 5.40 -21.33
C ARG A 206 13.76 6.64 -21.02
N ASN A 207 13.62 7.23 -19.84
CA ASN A 207 14.30 8.47 -19.47
C ASN A 207 15.40 8.32 -18.41
N TYR A 208 15.60 7.13 -17.83
CA TYR A 208 16.54 6.93 -16.73
C TYR A 208 17.31 5.61 -16.75
N ILE A 209 16.89 4.61 -17.53
CA ILE A 209 17.65 3.38 -17.78
C ILE A 209 18.42 3.53 -19.10
N ARG A 210 19.74 3.33 -19.05
CA ARG A 210 20.68 3.58 -20.15
C ARG A 210 21.29 2.26 -20.64
N ASP A 211 21.82 2.27 -21.87
CA ASP A 211 22.58 1.14 -22.43
C ASP A 211 23.72 0.68 -21.50
N SER A 212 24.42 1.65 -20.91
CA SER A 212 25.51 1.41 -19.96
C SER A 212 25.11 0.57 -18.75
N ASP A 213 23.84 0.62 -18.33
CA ASP A 213 23.34 -0.17 -17.20
C ASP A 213 23.29 -1.66 -17.58
N PHE A 214 22.86 -1.97 -18.81
CA PHE A 214 22.85 -3.34 -19.33
C PHE A 214 24.25 -3.85 -19.63
N ASP A 215 25.11 -2.99 -20.17
CA ASP A 215 26.52 -3.33 -20.44
C ASP A 215 27.26 -3.65 -19.14
N PHE A 216 27.01 -2.90 -18.07
CA PHE A 216 27.57 -3.20 -16.75
C PHE A 216 27.18 -4.62 -16.29
N ILE A 217 25.91 -4.98 -16.37
CA ILE A 217 25.42 -6.30 -15.97
C ILE A 217 25.99 -7.42 -16.85
N LYS A 218 26.04 -7.22 -18.18
CA LYS A 218 26.56 -8.21 -19.14
C LYS A 218 28.06 -8.48 -18.96
N ASN A 219 28.80 -7.50 -18.43
CA ASN A 219 30.23 -7.59 -18.17
C ASN A 219 30.58 -7.98 -16.73
N LEU A 220 29.59 -8.30 -15.88
CA LEU A 220 29.88 -8.79 -14.53
C LEU A 220 30.71 -10.08 -14.61
N PRO A 221 31.75 -10.23 -13.76
CA PRO A 221 32.49 -11.47 -13.70
C PRO A 221 31.52 -12.60 -13.34
N LYS A 222 31.65 -13.74 -14.03
CA LYS A 222 30.92 -14.94 -13.63
C LYS A 222 31.38 -15.29 -12.21
N PHE A 223 30.45 -15.22 -11.26
CA PHE A 223 30.68 -15.72 -9.93
C PHE A 223 30.84 -17.24 -10.06
N VAL A 224 32.09 -17.71 -10.00
CA VAL A 224 32.35 -19.12 -9.74
C VAL A 224 32.09 -19.26 -8.26
N ALA A 225 30.97 -19.87 -7.89
CA ALA A 225 30.78 -20.28 -6.50
C ALA A 225 31.89 -21.28 -6.21
N ASP A 226 32.89 -20.87 -5.43
CA ASP A 226 33.94 -21.76 -4.97
C ASP A 226 33.29 -22.86 -4.12
N GLY A 227 33.30 -24.09 -4.61
CA GLY A 227 33.28 -25.32 -3.82
C GLY A 227 31.95 -25.75 -3.20
N GLU A 228 31.44 -26.86 -3.74
CA GLU A 228 30.95 -27.98 -2.92
C GLU A 228 32.04 -28.47 -1.93
#